data_AF-A0A9Q1UW93-F1
#
_entry.id   AF-A0A9Q1UW93-F1
#
_cell.length_a   1.000
_cell.length_b   1.000
_cell.length_c   1.000
_cell.angle_alpha   90.00
_cell.angle_beta   90.00
_cell.angle_gamma   90.00
#
_symmetry.space_group_name_H-M   'P 1'
#
loop_
_entity.id
_entity.type
_entity.pdbx_description
1 polymer ?
#
loop_
_entity_poly.entity_id
_entity_poly.type
_entity_poly.pdbx_seq_one_letter_code
_entity_poly.pdbx_strand_id
1 'polypeptide(L)'
;WYNLRYGVYKYYIYNVKGNENCTYKEVMKKLSSNALSGVKMPDDREGVEVYRYGNMAIKVKNNEIVYICNNKGIGSFERYKFNVDTKYRDYLRKLWRIDDL
;
A
#
# COMPACT_ATOMS: atom_id res chain seq x y z
N TRP A 1 3.84 -14.93 -4.21
CA TRP A 1 3.56 -13.54 -4.65
C TRP A 1 2.14 -13.21 -4.21
N TYR A 2 1.90 -12.00 -3.70
CA TYR A 2 0.56 -11.56 -3.31
C TYR A 2 -0.26 -11.20 -4.56
N ASN A 3 -1.59 -11.31 -4.45
CA ASN A 3 -2.50 -10.71 -5.42
C ASN A 3 -2.44 -9.17 -5.32
N LEU A 4 -2.83 -8.45 -6.37
CA LEU A 4 -2.80 -6.98 -6.39
C LEU A 4 -4.18 -6.38 -6.63
N ARG A 5 -4.69 -5.57 -5.72
CA ARG A 5 -5.94 -4.86 -5.99
C ARG A 5 -5.76 -3.88 -7.16
N TYR A 6 -6.68 -3.89 -8.12
CA TYR A 6 -6.56 -3.08 -9.34
C TYR A 6 -6.50 -1.56 -9.06
N GLY A 7 -7.21 -1.07 -8.03
CA GLY A 7 -7.08 0.33 -7.60
C GLY A 7 -5.68 0.71 -7.13
N VAL A 8 -4.96 -0.22 -6.48
CA VAL A 8 -3.57 -0.03 -6.06
C VAL A 8 -2.64 0.00 -7.26
N TYR A 9 -2.87 -0.87 -8.25
CA TYR A 9 -2.14 -0.85 -9.51
C TYR A 9 -2.21 0.54 -10.17
N LYS A 10 -3.43 1.07 -10.37
CA LYS A 10 -3.62 2.40 -10.95
C LYS A 10 -2.88 3.46 -10.14
N TYR A 11 -3.10 3.48 -8.82
CA TYR A 11 -2.42 4.44 -7.96
C TYR A 11 -0.90 4.37 -8.11
N TYR A 12 -0.32 3.17 -8.13
CA TYR A 12 1.12 2.97 -8.23
C TYR A 12 1.70 3.56 -9.52
N ILE A 13 1.15 3.20 -10.68
CA ILE A 13 1.68 3.66 -11.96
C ILE A 13 1.52 5.18 -12.15
N TYR A 14 0.48 5.79 -11.56
CA TYR A 14 0.26 7.24 -11.69
C TYR A 14 1.04 8.07 -10.66
N ASN A 15 1.41 7.52 -9.51
CA ASN A 15 1.97 8.30 -8.39
C ASN A 15 3.40 7.92 -8.02
N VAL A 16 3.91 6.77 -8.49
CA VAL A 16 5.27 6.30 -8.19
C VAL A 16 6.14 6.47 -9.43
N LYS A 17 6.82 7.63 -9.48
CA LYS A 17 7.73 8.06 -10.56
C LYS A 17 8.60 6.92 -11.11
N GLY A 18 8.66 6.78 -12.42
CA GLY A 18 9.46 5.79 -13.13
C GLY A 18 8.80 4.41 -13.27
N ASN A 19 7.50 4.29 -12.98
CA ASN A 19 6.73 3.05 -13.12
C ASN A 19 5.45 3.23 -13.96
N GLU A 20 5.35 4.33 -14.72
CA GLU A 20 4.15 4.71 -15.47
C GLU A 20 3.79 3.67 -16.55
N ASN A 21 4.79 3.01 -17.12
CA ASN A 21 4.63 2.01 -18.19
C ASN A 21 4.60 0.56 -17.68
N CYS A 22 4.60 0.32 -16.37
CA CYS A 22 4.59 -1.04 -15.84
C CYS A 22 3.22 -1.70 -16.05
N THR A 23 3.26 -2.94 -16.52
CA THR A 23 2.08 -3.82 -16.59
C THR A 23 1.61 -4.20 -15.20
N TYR A 24 0.34 -4.58 -15.09
CA TYR A 24 -0.25 -5.07 -13.84
C TYR A 24 0.57 -6.22 -13.22
N LYS A 25 1.02 -7.18 -14.04
CA LYS A 25 1.82 -8.33 -13.60
C LYS A 25 3.20 -7.92 -13.06
N GLU A 26 3.84 -6.93 -13.69
CA GLU A 26 5.11 -6.39 -13.20
C GLU A 26 4.93 -5.65 -11.88
N VAL A 27 3.90 -4.82 -11.75
CA VAL A 27 3.62 -4.10 -10.50
C VAL A 27 3.28 -5.08 -9.38
N MET A 28 2.47 -6.10 -9.64
CA MET A 28 2.15 -7.16 -8.68
C MET A 28 3.42 -7.84 -8.16
N LYS A 29 4.33 -8.20 -9.07
CA LYS A 29 5.62 -8.77 -8.70
C LYS A 29 6.45 -7.78 -7.87
N LYS A 30 6.69 -6.57 -8.37
CA LYS A 30 7.48 -5.55 -7.68
C LYS A 30 6.98 -5.28 -6.26
N LEU A 31 5.69 -5.02 -6.10
CA LEU A 31 5.11 -4.71 -4.78
C LEU A 31 5.14 -5.92 -3.84
N SER A 32 4.91 -7.13 -4.36
CA SER A 32 5.07 -8.35 -3.55
C SER A 32 6.51 -8.55 -3.09
N SER A 33 7.48 -8.35 -3.99
CA SER A 33 8.91 -8.42 -3.63
C SER A 33 9.26 -7.38 -2.57
N ASN A 34 8.80 -6.14 -2.74
CA ASN A 34 9.03 -5.07 -1.78
C ASN A 34 8.41 -5.39 -0.41
N ALA A 35 7.21 -5.98 -0.38
CA ALA A 35 6.59 -6.41 0.87
C ALA A 35 7.43 -7.50 1.56
N LEU A 36 7.82 -8.54 0.83
CA LEU A 36 8.60 -9.67 1.36
C LEU A 36 10.02 -9.29 1.78
N SER A 37 10.63 -8.29 1.12
CA SER A 37 11.94 -7.75 1.49
C SER A 37 11.86 -6.62 2.53
N GLY A 38 10.66 -6.15 2.85
CA GLY A 38 10.41 -5.06 3.77
C GLY A 38 10.42 -5.51 5.23
N VAL A 39 10.37 -4.53 6.14
CA VAL A 39 10.17 -4.77 7.57
C VAL A 39 8.68 -4.95 7.84
N LYS A 40 8.28 -6.09 8.40
CA LYS A 40 6.91 -6.31 8.87
C LYS A 40 6.63 -5.42 10.08
N MET A 41 5.57 -4.62 10.00
CA MET A 41 5.13 -3.73 11.06
C MET A 41 4.05 -4.43 11.90
N PRO A 42 3.97 -4.16 13.21
CA PRO A 42 2.90 -4.70 14.04
C PRO A 42 1.54 -4.15 13.60
N ASP A 43 0.56 -5.04 13.43
CA ASP A 43 -0.84 -4.75 13.14
C ASP A 43 -1.67 -5.80 13.90
N ASP A 44 -2.71 -5.35 14.60
CA ASP A 44 -3.56 -6.16 15.47
C ASP A 44 -4.77 -6.76 14.74
N ARG A 45 -5.03 -6.33 13.50
CA ARG A 45 -6.16 -6.79 12.71
C ARG A 45 -5.90 -8.16 12.11
N GLU A 46 -6.85 -9.06 12.31
CA GLU A 46 -6.78 -10.41 11.75
C GLU A 46 -6.71 -10.41 10.21
N GLY A 47 -5.83 -11.25 9.65
CA GLY A 47 -5.63 -11.39 8.21
C GLY A 47 -5.01 -10.17 7.53
N VAL A 48 -4.53 -9.18 8.31
CA VAL A 48 -3.88 -7.97 7.82
C VAL A 48 -2.39 -8.03 8.12
N GLU A 49 -1.58 -7.71 7.12
CA GLU A 49 -0.15 -7.56 7.24
C GLU A 49 0.28 -6.21 6.69
N VAL A 50 1.15 -5.52 7.41
CA VAL A 50 1.71 -4.23 6.98
C VAL A 50 3.21 -4.36 6.86
N TYR A 51 3.75 -3.97 5.71
CA TYR A 51 5.17 -4.00 5.40
C TYR A 51 5.68 -2.61 5.09
N ARG A 52 6.92 -2.33 5.49
CA ARG A 52 7.64 -1.11 5.15
C ARG A 52 8.86 -1.44 4.30
N TYR A 53 8.90 -0.89 3.10
CA TYR A 53 10.04 -0.99 2.19
C TYR A 53 10.54 0.43 1.84
N GLY A 54 11.67 0.83 2.41
CA GLY A 54 12.13 2.22 2.34
C GLY A 54 11.06 3.19 2.85
N ASN A 55 10.63 4.11 1.97
CA ASN A 55 9.55 5.08 2.26
C ASN A 55 8.14 4.59 1.91
N MET A 56 8.01 3.35 1.43
CA MET A 56 6.73 2.79 1.01
C MET A 56 6.13 1.90 2.09
N ALA A 57 4.91 2.20 2.50
CA ALA A 57 4.07 1.30 3.28
C ALA A 57 3.23 0.45 2.32
N ILE A 58 3.15 -0.86 2.56
CA ILE A 58 2.39 -1.82 1.76
C ILE A 58 1.50 -2.59 2.72
N LYS A 59 0.20 -2.59 2.46
CA LYS A 59 -0.78 -3.31 3.26
C LYS A 59 -1.36 -4.47 2.47
N VAL A 60 -1.26 -5.65 3.05
CA VAL A 60 -1.78 -6.90 2.53
C VAL A 60 -2.95 -7.33 3.41
N LYS A 61 -4.07 -7.74 2.81
CA LYS A 61 -5.20 -8.36 3.50
C LYS A 61 -5.55 -9.65 2.78
N ASN A 62 -5.59 -10.76 3.50
CA ASN A 62 -5.93 -12.08 2.94
C ASN A 62 -5.16 -12.39 1.63
N ASN A 63 -3.83 -12.22 1.66
CA ASN A 63 -2.94 -12.46 0.52
C ASN A 63 -3.13 -11.51 -0.70
N GLU A 64 -3.87 -10.41 -0.55
CA GLU A 64 -4.03 -9.34 -1.56
C GLU A 64 -3.40 -8.03 -1.07
N ILE A 65 -2.58 -7.37 -1.90
CA ILE A 65 -2.12 -6.00 -1.66
C ILE A 65 -3.30 -5.05 -1.90
N VAL A 66 -3.84 -4.52 -0.81
CA VAL A 66 -5.05 -3.70 -0.80
C VAL A 66 -4.76 -2.20 -0.74
N TYR A 67 -3.56 -1.81 -0.33
CA TYR A 67 -3.15 -0.41 -0.24
C TYR A 67 -1.64 -0.24 -0.25
N ILE A 68 -1.20 0.88 -0.79
CA ILE A 68 0.17 1.36 -0.67
C ILE A 68 0.18 2.85 -0.36
N CYS A 69 1.20 3.31 0.36
CA CYS A 69 1.46 4.72 0.60
C CYS A 69 2.94 5.01 0.40
N ASN A 70 3.26 5.99 -0.44
CA ASN A 70 4.64 6.44 -0.64
C ASN A 70 4.88 7.71 0.18
N ASN A 71 5.57 7.59 1.31
CA ASN A 71 5.81 8.67 2.26
C ASN A 71 7.08 9.46 1.92
N LYS A 72 7.25 9.85 0.65
CA LYS A 72 8.38 10.73 0.25
C LYS A 72 8.39 12.01 1.09
N GLY A 73 9.57 12.35 1.63
CA GLY A 73 9.79 13.57 2.42
C GLY A 73 9.48 13.46 3.91
N ILE A 74 9.04 12.30 4.42
CA ILE A 74 8.80 12.11 5.86
C ILE A 74 10.06 11.55 6.52
N GLY A 75 10.86 12.42 7.15
CA GLY A 75 12.16 12.07 7.77
C GLY A 75 12.09 11.37 9.13
N SER A 76 10.91 11.26 9.76
CA SER A 76 10.78 10.71 11.13
C SER A 76 9.90 9.45 11.18
N PHE A 77 10.40 8.40 11.82
CA PHE A 77 9.72 7.11 12.03
C PHE A 77 8.36 7.23 12.75
N GLU A 78 8.22 8.13 13.71
CA GLU A 78 7.01 8.23 14.56
C GLU A 78 5.75 8.65 13.78
N ARG A 79 5.89 9.43 12.69
CA ARG A 79 4.76 9.86 11.85
C ARG A 79 4.21 8.77 10.93
N TYR A 80 4.92 7.64 10.77
CA TYR A 80 4.43 6.51 9.96
C TYR A 80 3.26 5.78 10.63
N LYS A 81 3.23 5.75 11.97
CA LYS A 81 2.24 4.98 12.74
C LYS A 81 0.83 5.58 12.69
N PHE A 82 0.70 6.91 12.54
CA PHE A 82 -0.59 7.60 12.56
C PHE A 82 -1.18 7.92 11.18
N ASN A 83 -0.35 8.00 10.13
CA ASN A 83 -0.83 8.41 8.81
C ASN A 83 -1.32 7.26 7.93
N VAL A 84 -0.93 6.01 8.20
CA VAL A 84 -1.41 4.87 7.41
C VAL A 84 -2.88 4.61 7.72
N ASP A 85 -3.32 4.63 8.97
CA ASP A 85 -4.71 4.28 9.29
C ASP A 85 -5.73 5.31 8.80
N THR A 86 -5.51 6.61 9.01
CA THR A 86 -6.45 7.63 8.52
C THR A 86 -6.47 7.67 6.99
N LYS A 87 -5.29 7.67 6.34
CA LYS A 87 -5.24 7.66 4.86
C LYS A 87 -5.75 6.36 4.26
N TYR A 88 -5.55 5.23 4.91
CA TYR A 88 -6.08 3.93 4.49
C TYR A 88 -7.59 3.88 4.65
N ARG A 89 -8.11 4.33 5.79
CA ARG A 89 -9.55 4.46 6.03
C ARG A 89 -10.19 5.37 4.99
N ASP A 90 -9.65 6.57 4.79
CA ASP A 90 -10.17 7.54 3.83
C ASP A 90 -10.05 7.04 2.39
N TYR A 91 -8.96 6.31 2.07
CA TYR A 91 -8.83 5.60 0.79
C TYR A 91 -9.92 4.54 0.61
N LEU A 92 -10.19 3.71 1.62
CA LEU A 92 -11.24 2.70 1.56
C LEU A 92 -12.63 3.33 1.44
N ARG A 93 -12.91 4.41 2.19
CA ARG A 93 -14.18 5.16 2.10
C ARG A 93 -14.42 5.72 0.69
N LYS A 94 -13.39 6.36 0.11
CA LYS A 94 -13.43 6.84 -1.28
C LYS A 94 -13.58 5.71 -2.29
N LEU A 95 -12.84 4.63 -2.12
CA LEU A 95 -12.87 3.48 -3.04
C LEU A 95 -14.22 2.76 -3.03
N TRP A 96 -14.88 2.70 -1.86
CA TRP A 96 -16.18 2.04 -1.67
C TRP A 96 -17.38 2.99 -1.76
N ARG A 97 -17.15 4.27 -2.10
CA ARG A 97 -18.20 5.30 -2.24
C ARG A 97 -19.09 5.41 -0.98
N ILE A 98 -18.50 5.19 0.19
CA ILE A 98 -19.25 5.23 1.46
C ILE A 98 -19.72 6.65 1.78
N ASP A 99 -19.00 7.66 1.32
CA ASP A 99 -19.35 9.08 1.52
C ASP A 99 -20.35 9.61 0.48
N ASP A 100 -20.79 8.78 -0.50
CA ASP A 100 -21.77 9.14 -1.54
C ASP A 100 -23.23 8.75 -1.15
N LEU A 101 -23.47 8.34 0.10
CA LEU A 101 -24.76 7.89 0.66
C LEU A 101 -25.30 8.85 1.73
#